data_AF-A0ABD2SAT0-F1
#
_entry.id   AF-A0ABD2SAT0-F1
#
_cell.length_a   1.000
_cell.length_b   1.000
_cell.length_c   1.000
_cell.angle_alpha   90.00
_cell.angle_beta   90.00
_cell.angle_gamma   90.00
#
_symmetry.space_group_name_H-M   'P 1'
#
loop_
_entity.id
_entity.type
_entity.pdbx_description
1 polymer ?
#
loop_
_entity_poly.entity_id
_entity_poly.type
_entity_poly.pdbx_seq_one_letter_code
_entity_poly.pdbx_strand_id
1 'polypeptide(L)'
;MTEYVVTRWYRAPELLLCCDNYGTSIDVWSVGCIFAELLGRKPVFPGTECLNQLKLIINILGSQREEDLEFIDNPKARKYIKSLPYSPGTPFSRLYPQAHPLAIDLLQRMLVFDPSKRISVMEALQHPYMSPLYDPNTDPPAQVPINLDIDEDLGEETIRDMMWTEILHYHPEAATAAMEEVM
;
A
#
# COMPACT_ATOMS: atom_id res chain seq x y z
N MET A 1 -17.74 -12.81 4.07
CA MET A 1 -17.44 -11.43 4.49
C MET A 1 -16.98 -10.68 3.25
N THR A 2 -17.47 -9.49 2.93
CA THR A 2 -17.04 -8.81 1.69
C THR A 2 -15.56 -8.42 1.84
N GLU A 3 -14.63 -9.07 1.11
CA GLU A 3 -13.17 -8.76 1.00
C GLU A 3 -12.86 -7.33 0.50
N TYR A 4 -13.86 -6.46 0.49
CA TYR A 4 -13.91 -5.27 -0.32
C TYR A 4 -14.17 -4.03 0.55
N VAL A 5 -13.30 -3.78 1.53
CA VAL A 5 -13.42 -2.62 2.43
C VAL A 5 -12.12 -1.81 2.45
N VAL A 6 -11.79 -1.15 1.32
CA VAL A 6 -10.82 -0.03 1.27
C VAL A 6 -11.13 0.86 0.06
N THR A 7 -10.82 2.15 0.11
CA THR A 7 -10.89 3.08 -1.02
C THR A 7 -9.99 2.60 -2.18
N ARG A 8 -10.61 2.17 -3.28
CA ARG A 8 -9.94 1.55 -4.44
C ARG A 8 -8.84 2.41 -5.08
N TRP A 9 -8.95 3.73 -4.97
CA TRP A 9 -8.08 4.69 -5.65
C TRP A 9 -6.61 4.60 -5.26
N TYR A 10 -6.32 4.03 -4.08
CA TYR A 10 -4.98 3.87 -3.52
C TYR A 10 -4.46 2.43 -3.59
N ARG A 11 -5.23 1.49 -4.16
CA ARG A 11 -4.78 0.09 -4.24
C ARG A 11 -3.69 -0.10 -5.28
N ALA A 12 -2.63 -0.80 -4.89
CA ALA A 12 -1.52 -1.16 -5.75
C ALA A 12 -1.93 -2.15 -6.86
N PRO A 13 -1.24 -2.17 -8.01
CA PRO A 13 -1.55 -3.07 -9.13
C PRO A 13 -1.61 -4.55 -8.72
N GLU A 14 -0.67 -5.02 -7.91
CA GLU A 14 -0.57 -6.39 -7.42
C GLU A 14 -1.82 -6.83 -6.62
N LEU A 15 -2.41 -5.92 -5.83
CA LEU A 15 -3.66 -6.19 -5.11
C LEU A 15 -4.88 -6.21 -6.04
N LEU A 16 -4.88 -5.36 -7.07
CA LEU A 16 -5.95 -5.34 -8.10
C LEU A 16 -5.93 -6.60 -8.98
N LEU A 17 -4.77 -7.24 -9.09
CA LEU A 17 -4.54 -8.45 -9.87
C LEU A 17 -4.64 -9.74 -9.05
N CYS A 18 -4.91 -9.62 -7.73
CA CYS A 18 -4.99 -10.74 -6.79
C CYS A 18 -3.71 -11.59 -6.80
N CYS A 19 -2.55 -10.95 -6.71
CA CYS A 19 -1.28 -11.64 -6.47
C CYS A 19 -1.21 -12.09 -5.00
N ASP A 20 -0.86 -13.35 -4.76
CA ASP A 20 -0.76 -13.92 -3.40
C ASP A 20 0.46 -13.39 -2.65
N ASN A 21 1.54 -13.07 -3.38
CA ASN A 21 2.78 -12.52 -2.83
C ASN A 21 2.75 -10.98 -2.86
N TYR A 22 2.21 -10.36 -1.82
CA TYR A 22 2.30 -8.92 -1.58
C TYR A 22 3.10 -8.63 -0.30
N GLY A 23 3.70 -7.45 -0.23
CA GLY A 23 4.52 -7.01 0.90
C GLY A 23 4.39 -5.53 1.15
N THR A 24 5.34 -4.95 1.89
CA THR A 24 5.33 -3.54 2.30
C THR A 24 5.33 -2.53 1.14
N SER A 25 5.67 -2.97 -0.08
CA SER A 25 5.63 -2.13 -1.28
C SER A 25 4.20 -1.63 -1.62
N ILE A 26 3.14 -2.34 -1.21
CA ILE A 26 1.74 -1.89 -1.43
C ILE A 26 1.46 -0.55 -0.75
N ASP A 27 2.10 -0.31 0.40
CA ASP A 27 1.95 0.93 1.15
C ASP A 27 2.69 2.07 0.46
N VAL A 28 3.87 1.80 -0.12
CA VAL A 28 4.61 2.81 -0.91
C VAL A 28 3.79 3.29 -2.10
N TRP A 29 3.05 2.40 -2.77
CA TRP A 29 2.14 2.79 -3.84
C TRP A 29 1.04 3.73 -3.32
N SER A 30 0.44 3.37 -2.19
CA SER A 30 -0.62 4.16 -1.55
C SER A 30 -0.10 5.56 -1.18
N VAL A 31 1.10 5.64 -0.60
CA VAL A 31 1.80 6.91 -0.32
C VAL A 31 2.07 7.69 -1.60
N GLY A 32 2.50 7.03 -2.68
CA GLY A 32 2.67 7.67 -3.99
C GLY A 32 1.37 8.28 -4.51
N CYS A 33 0.23 7.60 -4.35
CA CYS A 33 -1.09 8.10 -4.75
C CYS A 33 -1.50 9.32 -3.92
N ILE A 34 -1.29 9.28 -2.60
CA ILE A 34 -1.52 10.42 -1.70
C ILE A 34 -0.61 11.59 -2.09
N PHE A 35 0.66 11.33 -2.37
CA PHE A 35 1.61 12.37 -2.74
C PHE A 35 1.23 13.04 -4.06
N ALA A 36 0.85 12.25 -5.07
CA ALA A 36 0.30 12.74 -6.33
C ALA A 36 -0.96 13.60 -6.12
N GLU A 37 -1.83 13.21 -5.19
CA GLU A 37 -3.03 13.97 -4.82
C GLU A 37 -2.70 15.28 -4.11
N LEU A 38 -1.68 15.32 -3.24
CA LEU A 38 -1.21 16.56 -2.62
C LEU A 38 -0.69 17.55 -3.67
N LEU A 39 0.04 17.07 -4.68
CA LEU A 39 0.54 17.89 -5.79
C LEU A 39 -0.59 18.38 -6.70
N GLY A 40 -1.59 17.54 -6.98
CA GLY A 40 -2.67 17.82 -7.92
C GLY A 40 -3.97 18.37 -7.34
N ARG A 41 -4.15 18.30 -6.01
CA ARG A 41 -5.40 18.54 -5.28
C ARG A 41 -6.58 17.70 -5.76
N LYS A 42 -6.30 16.56 -6.38
CA LYS A 42 -7.29 15.61 -6.91
C LYS A 42 -6.67 14.20 -6.97
N PRO A 43 -7.48 13.14 -6.82
CA PRO A 43 -6.99 11.77 -6.92
C PRO A 43 -6.38 11.50 -8.30
N VAL A 44 -5.24 10.82 -8.31
CA VAL A 44 -4.50 10.47 -9.54
C VAL A 44 -5.17 9.31 -10.30
N PHE A 45 -5.76 8.34 -9.57
CA PHE A 45 -6.42 7.17 -10.15
C PHE A 45 -7.85 6.99 -9.60
N PRO A 46 -8.83 7.82 -9.99
CA PRO A 46 -10.20 7.74 -9.49
C PRO A 46 -11.04 6.66 -10.22
N GLY A 47 -10.67 5.38 -10.06
CA GLY A 47 -11.34 4.28 -10.75
C GLY A 47 -12.68 3.88 -10.13
N THR A 48 -13.65 3.56 -10.99
CA THR A 48 -15.01 3.15 -10.58
C THR A 48 -15.12 1.66 -10.23
N GLU A 49 -14.28 0.83 -10.82
CA GLU A 49 -14.21 -0.64 -10.67
C GLU A 49 -12.76 -1.14 -10.78
N CYS A 50 -12.46 -2.40 -10.40
CA CYS A 50 -11.08 -2.95 -10.45
C CYS A 50 -10.42 -2.79 -11.84
N LEU A 51 -11.13 -3.18 -12.89
CA LEU A 51 -10.61 -3.14 -14.25
C LEU A 51 -10.42 -1.70 -14.74
N ASN A 52 -11.32 -0.80 -14.37
CA ASN A 52 -11.19 0.62 -14.68
C ASN A 52 -10.01 1.26 -13.93
N GLN A 53 -9.81 0.94 -12.66
CA GLN A 53 -8.65 1.37 -11.87
C GLN A 53 -7.34 0.97 -12.56
N LEU A 54 -7.25 -0.30 -12.98
CA LEU A 54 -6.08 -0.83 -13.67
C LEU A 54 -5.82 -0.15 -15.03
N LYS A 55 -6.89 0.14 -15.79
CA LYS A 55 -6.78 0.93 -17.03
C LYS A 55 -6.27 2.35 -16.76
N LEU A 56 -6.75 3.02 -15.72
CA LEU A 56 -6.27 4.37 -15.36
C LEU A 56 -4.78 4.36 -15.01
N ILE A 57 -4.34 3.34 -14.27
CA ILE A 57 -2.92 3.14 -13.93
C ILE A 57 -2.09 2.99 -15.21
N ILE A 58 -2.47 2.08 -16.10
CA ILE A 58 -1.76 1.85 -17.39
C ILE A 58 -1.80 3.09 -18.29
N ASN A 59 -2.87 3.87 -18.27
CA ASN A 59 -2.95 5.09 -19.07
C ASN A 59 -1.92 6.15 -18.63
N ILE A 60 -1.65 6.25 -17.32
CA ILE A 60 -0.69 7.20 -16.77
C ILE A 60 0.73 6.64 -16.81
N LEU A 61 0.97 5.40 -16.38
CA LEU A 61 2.30 4.80 -16.36
C LEU A 61 2.78 4.33 -17.74
N GLY A 62 1.84 4.09 -18.67
CA GLY A 62 2.09 3.47 -19.96
C GLY A 62 1.90 1.96 -19.94
N SER A 63 1.97 1.36 -21.13
CA SER A 63 1.97 -0.09 -21.28
C SER A 63 3.26 -0.69 -20.70
N GLN A 64 3.09 -1.69 -19.83
CA GLN A 64 4.18 -2.34 -19.11
C GLN A 64 4.95 -3.31 -20.01
N ARG A 65 6.25 -3.46 -19.78
CA ARG A 65 7.10 -4.41 -20.51
C ARG A 65 6.88 -5.83 -19.97
N GLU A 66 7.33 -6.83 -20.71
CA GLU A 66 7.19 -8.23 -20.27
C GLU A 66 7.86 -8.48 -18.91
N GLU A 67 9.04 -7.89 -18.70
CA GLU A 67 9.79 -7.94 -17.43
C GLU A 67 9.00 -7.38 -16.24
N ASP A 68 8.18 -6.34 -16.46
CA ASP A 68 7.36 -5.70 -15.41
C ASP A 68 6.08 -6.49 -15.10
N LEU A 69 5.83 -7.59 -15.81
CA LEU A 69 4.66 -8.46 -15.63
C LEU A 69 5.03 -9.83 -15.05
N GLU A 70 6.32 -10.09 -14.82
CA GLU A 70 6.82 -11.39 -14.35
C GLU A 70 6.26 -11.76 -12.99
N PHE A 71 6.08 -10.78 -12.10
CA PHE A 71 5.50 -10.98 -10.76
C PHE A 71 4.02 -11.44 -10.78
N ILE A 72 3.33 -11.35 -11.92
CA ILE A 72 1.93 -11.74 -12.04
C ILE A 72 1.85 -13.24 -12.35
N ASP A 73 1.65 -14.06 -11.32
CA ASP A 73 1.51 -15.52 -11.47
C ASP A 73 0.23 -15.92 -12.21
N ASN A 74 -0.83 -15.11 -12.10
CA ASN A 74 -2.12 -15.40 -12.73
C ASN A 74 -2.07 -15.16 -14.26
N PRO A 75 -2.19 -16.22 -15.10
CA PRO A 75 -2.07 -16.09 -16.55
C PRO A 75 -3.24 -15.30 -17.18
N LYS A 76 -4.43 -15.31 -16.56
CA LYS A 76 -5.59 -14.53 -17.05
C LYS A 76 -5.35 -13.04 -16.86
N ALA A 77 -4.84 -12.65 -15.68
CA ALA A 77 -4.46 -11.28 -15.37
C ALA A 77 -3.39 -10.76 -16.34
N ARG A 78 -2.33 -11.54 -16.57
CA ARG A 78 -1.26 -11.21 -17.53
C ARG A 78 -1.81 -11.04 -18.95
N LYS A 79 -2.67 -11.95 -19.41
CA LYS A 79 -3.31 -11.85 -20.73
C LYS A 79 -4.20 -10.62 -20.85
N TYR A 80 -4.92 -10.26 -19.79
CA TYR A 80 -5.75 -9.07 -19.75
C TYR A 80 -4.94 -7.79 -19.94
N ILE A 81 -3.84 -7.61 -19.18
CA ILE A 81 -2.95 -6.45 -19.33
C ILE A 81 -2.42 -6.33 -20.75
N LYS A 82 -1.97 -7.44 -21.35
CA LYS A 82 -1.48 -7.48 -22.72
C LYS A 82 -2.55 -7.18 -23.78
N SER A 83 -3.81 -7.41 -23.46
CA SER A 83 -4.93 -7.12 -24.37
C SER A 83 -5.37 -5.65 -24.36
N LEU A 84 -4.89 -4.86 -23.40
CA LEU A 84 -5.21 -3.43 -23.34
C LEU A 84 -4.54 -2.68 -24.52
N PRO A 85 -5.19 -1.62 -25.03
CA PRO A 85 -4.57 -0.77 -26.04
C PRO A 85 -3.23 -0.22 -25.55
N TYR A 86 -2.28 -0.08 -26.49
CA TYR A 86 -1.00 0.54 -26.18
C TYR A 86 -1.20 1.97 -25.68
N SER A 87 -0.54 2.29 -24.56
CA SER A 87 -0.46 3.63 -23.99
C SER A 87 1.01 4.03 -23.86
N PRO A 88 1.43 5.20 -24.36
CA PRO A 88 2.79 5.70 -24.15
C PRO A 88 3.02 6.20 -22.72
N GLY A 89 1.97 6.28 -21.89
CA GLY A 89 2.02 6.90 -20.57
C GLY A 89 2.01 8.43 -20.62
N THR A 90 1.81 9.06 -19.47
CA THR A 90 1.87 10.51 -19.30
C THR A 90 2.94 10.82 -18.27
N PRO A 91 4.02 11.55 -18.64
CA PRO A 91 5.04 11.95 -17.67
C PRO A 91 4.43 12.74 -16.52
N PHE A 92 4.80 12.42 -15.28
CA PHE A 92 4.29 13.11 -14.09
C PHE A 92 4.60 14.61 -14.08
N SER A 93 5.71 15.03 -14.69
CA SER A 93 6.03 16.45 -14.90
C SER A 93 4.98 17.19 -15.75
N ARG A 94 4.29 16.49 -16.66
CA ARG A 94 3.18 17.05 -17.44
C ARG A 94 1.88 17.09 -16.63
N LEU A 95 1.66 16.12 -15.75
CA LEU A 95 0.50 16.10 -14.85
C LEU A 95 0.60 17.19 -13.77
N TYR A 96 1.82 17.43 -13.27
CA TYR A 96 2.09 18.37 -12.18
C TYR A 96 3.17 19.38 -12.59
N PRO A 97 2.89 20.30 -13.53
CA PRO A 97 3.90 21.21 -14.10
C PRO A 97 4.45 22.22 -13.09
N GLN A 98 3.77 22.43 -11.96
CA GLN A 98 4.18 23.35 -10.89
C GLN A 98 4.92 22.65 -9.75
N ALA A 99 5.02 21.33 -9.78
CA ALA A 99 5.68 20.57 -8.72
C ALA A 99 7.21 20.65 -8.87
N HIS A 100 7.90 20.61 -7.74
CA HIS A 100 9.36 20.61 -7.70
C HIS A 100 9.92 19.37 -8.43
N PRO A 101 11.01 19.46 -9.22
CA PRO A 101 11.55 18.31 -9.96
C PRO A 101 11.88 17.10 -9.08
N LEU A 102 12.44 17.32 -7.88
CA LEU A 102 12.71 16.23 -6.92
C LEU A 102 11.43 15.60 -6.36
N ALA A 103 10.31 16.33 -6.30
CA ALA A 103 9.02 15.75 -5.92
C ALA A 103 8.53 14.79 -7.00
N ILE A 104 8.69 15.17 -8.27
CA ILE A 104 8.37 14.33 -9.42
C ILE A 104 9.25 13.08 -9.47
N ASP A 105 10.55 13.21 -9.24
CA ASP A 105 11.48 12.08 -9.22
C ASP A 105 11.09 11.07 -8.14
N LEU A 106 10.83 11.54 -6.91
CA LEU A 106 10.37 10.66 -5.83
C LEU A 106 9.04 9.99 -6.17
N LEU A 107 8.08 10.74 -6.73
CA LEU A 107 6.78 10.22 -7.12
C LEU A 107 6.91 9.12 -8.20
N GLN A 108 7.80 9.31 -9.17
CA GLN A 108 8.10 8.32 -10.20
C GLN A 108 8.66 7.02 -9.64
N ARG A 109 9.46 7.09 -8.58
CA ARG A 109 10.02 5.92 -7.90
C ARG A 109 9.01 5.21 -7.00
N MET A 110 8.01 5.92 -6.49
CA MET A 110 6.90 5.36 -5.71
C MET A 110 5.82 4.71 -6.58
N LEU A 111 5.45 5.34 -7.69
CA LEU A 111 4.40 4.86 -8.60
C LEU A 111 4.99 3.98 -9.72
N VAL A 112 5.59 2.88 -9.32
CA VAL A 112 6.12 1.83 -10.22
C VAL A 112 5.18 0.63 -10.22
N PHE A 113 4.89 0.10 -11.40
CA PHE A 113 3.93 -0.99 -11.59
C PHE A 113 4.42 -2.29 -10.95
N ASP A 114 5.66 -2.69 -11.26
CA ASP A 114 6.32 -3.83 -10.63
C ASP A 114 6.68 -3.48 -9.17
N PRO A 115 6.13 -4.20 -8.18
CA PRO A 115 6.38 -3.92 -6.77
C PRO A 115 7.85 -4.12 -6.36
N SER A 116 8.61 -4.97 -7.07
CA SER A 116 10.02 -5.24 -6.76
C SER A 116 10.96 -4.11 -7.17
N LYS A 117 10.52 -3.29 -8.15
CA LYS A 117 11.26 -2.12 -8.66
C LYS A 117 10.86 -0.82 -7.97
N ARG A 118 9.83 -0.87 -7.11
CA ARG A 118 9.32 0.27 -6.35
C ARG A 118 10.31 0.62 -5.24
N ILE A 119 10.56 1.91 -5.03
CA ILE A 119 11.42 2.37 -3.94
C ILE A 119 10.93 1.87 -2.59
N SER A 120 11.83 1.44 -1.70
CA SER A 120 11.45 1.12 -0.32
C SER A 120 11.17 2.40 0.48
N VAL A 121 10.44 2.28 1.60
CA VAL A 121 10.21 3.42 2.50
C VAL A 121 11.53 4.01 3.01
N MET A 122 12.51 3.17 3.34
CA MET A 122 13.81 3.61 3.84
C MET A 122 14.59 4.42 2.79
N GLU A 123 14.59 3.96 1.53
CA GLU A 123 15.19 4.69 0.43
C GLU A 123 14.44 6.00 0.11
N ALA A 124 13.11 6.00 0.24
CA ALA A 124 12.28 7.19 0.05
C ALA A 124 12.55 8.27 1.11
N LEU A 125 12.76 7.89 2.37
CA LEU A 125 13.15 8.81 3.44
C LEU A 125 14.53 9.44 3.20
N GLN A 126 15.46 8.67 2.61
CA GLN A 126 16.80 9.14 2.24
C GLN A 126 16.81 9.97 0.93
N HIS A 127 15.68 10.08 0.24
CA HIS A 127 15.61 10.79 -1.04
C HIS A 127 15.91 12.29 -0.86
N PRO A 128 16.61 12.98 -1.79
CA PRO A 128 16.94 14.39 -1.67
C PRO A 128 15.75 15.32 -1.40
N TYR A 129 14.57 14.97 -1.90
CA TYR A 129 13.32 15.70 -1.62
C TYR A 129 12.94 15.69 -0.13
N MET A 130 13.27 14.63 0.61
CA MET A 130 12.98 14.46 2.04
C MET A 130 14.10 14.97 2.96
N SER A 131 15.25 15.36 2.41
CA SER A 131 16.41 15.84 3.19
C SER A 131 16.11 16.95 4.22
N PRO A 132 15.17 17.90 4.00
CA PRO A 132 14.85 18.90 5.02
C PRO A 132 14.01 18.37 6.19
N LEU A 133 13.44 17.17 6.05
CA LEU A 133 12.44 16.61 6.97
C LEU A 133 12.93 15.36 7.69
N TYR A 134 13.86 14.61 7.12
CA TYR A 134 14.30 13.32 7.66
C TYR A 134 15.64 13.44 8.39
N ASP A 135 15.65 13.09 9.68
CA ASP A 135 16.86 12.84 10.46
C ASP A 135 16.88 11.37 10.92
N PRO A 136 17.82 10.55 10.41
CA PRO A 136 17.94 9.14 10.79
C PRO A 136 18.13 8.90 12.30
N ASN A 137 18.61 9.90 13.05
CA ASN A 137 18.84 9.77 14.49
C ASN A 137 17.58 9.97 15.33
N THR A 138 16.59 10.71 14.81
CA THR A 138 15.33 10.98 15.52
C THR A 138 14.26 9.95 15.21
N ASP A 139 14.34 9.28 14.06
CA ASP A 139 13.32 8.36 13.56
C ASP A 139 13.89 6.94 13.34
N PRO A 140 14.29 6.23 14.43
CA PRO A 140 14.79 4.87 14.30
C PRO A 140 13.64 3.91 13.90
N PRO A 141 13.93 2.87 13.11
CA PRO A 141 12.95 1.83 12.81
C PRO A 141 12.53 1.09 14.09
N ALA A 142 11.37 0.44 14.03
CA ALA A 142 10.90 -0.43 15.11
C ALA A 142 11.97 -1.49 15.45
N GLN A 143 12.28 -1.64 16.74
CA GLN A 143 13.37 -2.51 17.19
C GLN A 143 13.00 -4.00 17.19
N VAL A 144 11.70 -4.31 17.25
CA VAL A 144 11.18 -5.67 17.35
C VAL A 144 10.12 -5.85 16.25
N PRO A 145 10.17 -6.94 15.47
CA PRO A 145 9.11 -7.24 14.53
C PRO A 145 7.81 -7.53 15.29
N ILE A 146 6.69 -7.05 14.75
CA ILE A 146 5.38 -7.43 15.25
C ILE A 146 5.11 -8.86 14.75
N ASN A 147 4.83 -9.78 15.67
CA ASN A 147 4.38 -11.11 15.31
C ASN A 147 2.86 -11.05 15.04
N LEU A 148 2.48 -11.33 13.80
CA LEU A 148 1.09 -11.39 13.35
C LEU A 148 0.67 -12.81 12.96
N ASP A 149 1.38 -13.84 13.43
CA ASP A 149 1.02 -15.25 13.25
C ASP A 149 -0.23 -15.58 14.08
N ILE A 150 -1.37 -15.07 13.64
CA ILE A 150 -2.69 -15.38 14.17
C ILE A 150 -3.28 -16.42 13.23
N ASP A 151 -3.66 -17.57 13.78
CA ASP A 151 -4.32 -18.62 13.01
C ASP A 151 -5.68 -18.10 12.49
N GLU A 152 -5.88 -18.17 11.17
CA GLU A 152 -7.10 -17.67 10.52
C GLU A 152 -8.34 -18.51 10.88
N ASP A 153 -8.14 -19.74 11.38
CA ASP A 153 -9.20 -20.67 11.77
C ASP A 153 -9.60 -20.56 13.26
N LEU A 154 -9.18 -19.50 13.97
CA LEU A 154 -9.55 -19.28 15.36
C LEU A 154 -11.06 -19.07 15.54
N GLY A 155 -11.65 -19.83 16.45
CA GLY A 155 -13.05 -19.66 16.85
C GLY A 155 -13.29 -18.35 17.59
N GLU A 156 -14.53 -17.85 17.54
CA GLU A 156 -14.94 -16.60 18.18
C GLU A 156 -14.62 -16.57 19.69
N GLU A 157 -14.84 -17.67 20.40
CA GLU A 157 -14.55 -17.77 21.83
C GLU A 157 -13.06 -17.59 22.12
N THR A 158 -12.19 -18.25 21.35
CA THR A 158 -10.73 -18.12 21.49
C THR A 158 -10.27 -16.69 21.24
N ILE A 159 -10.81 -16.03 20.20
CA ILE A 159 -10.50 -14.61 19.91
C ILE A 159 -10.93 -13.73 21.08
N ARG A 160 -12.12 -13.97 21.66
CA ARG A 160 -12.62 -13.20 22.82
C ARG A 160 -11.70 -13.37 24.03
N ASP A 161 -11.25 -14.58 24.31
CA ASP A 161 -10.34 -14.87 25.43
C ASP A 161 -8.97 -14.23 25.22
N MET A 162 -8.44 -14.25 23.99
CA MET A 162 -7.21 -13.56 23.62
C MET A 162 -7.33 -12.05 23.81
N MET A 163 -8.43 -11.44 23.34
CA MET A 163 -8.71 -10.02 23.55
C MET A 163 -8.81 -9.67 25.04
N TRP A 164 -9.50 -10.49 25.83
CA TRP A 164 -9.61 -10.30 27.27
C TRP A 164 -8.25 -10.37 27.97
N THR A 165 -7.41 -11.32 27.57
CA THR A 165 -6.04 -11.47 28.09
C THR A 165 -5.20 -10.23 27.80
N GLU A 166 -5.29 -9.68 26.58
CA GLU A 166 -4.58 -8.45 26.19
C GLU A 166 -5.08 -7.24 27.01
N ILE A 167 -6.40 -7.13 27.23
CA ILE A 167 -6.97 -6.07 28.08
C ILE A 167 -6.41 -6.18 29.50
N LEU A 168 -6.41 -7.37 30.10
CA LEU A 168 -5.88 -7.59 31.45
C LEU A 168 -4.37 -7.34 31.57
N HIS A 169 -3.61 -7.55 30.48
CA HIS A 169 -2.18 -7.23 30.45
C HIS A 169 -1.93 -5.72 30.65
N TYR A 170 -2.72 -4.86 30.00
CA TYR A 170 -2.60 -3.40 30.12
C TYR A 170 -3.43 -2.81 31.28
N HIS A 171 -4.50 -3.49 31.71
CA HIS A 171 -5.45 -3.07 32.74
C HIS A 171 -5.67 -4.15 33.80
N PRO A 172 -4.67 -4.45 34.65
CA PRO A 172 -4.79 -5.48 35.68
C PRO A 172 -5.90 -5.21 36.70
N GLU A 173 -6.30 -3.94 36.90
CA GLU A 173 -7.42 -3.54 37.75
C GLU A 173 -8.78 -4.08 37.31
N ALA A 174 -8.97 -4.33 36.02
CA ALA A 174 -10.21 -4.87 35.48
C ALA A 174 -10.47 -6.31 35.98
N ALA A 175 -9.41 -7.08 36.28
CA ALA A 175 -9.54 -8.39 36.90
C ALA A 175 -10.09 -8.30 38.33
N THR A 176 -9.76 -7.23 39.06
CA THR A 176 -10.18 -7.06 40.45
C THR A 176 -11.66 -6.67 40.54
N ALA A 177 -12.10 -5.77 39.65
CA ALA A 177 -13.50 -5.37 39.54
C ALA A 177 -14.42 -6.54 39.10
N ALA A 178 -13.95 -7.38 38.17
CA ALA A 178 -14.69 -8.56 37.74
C ALA A 178 -14.85 -9.62 38.85
N MET A 179 -13.91 -9.72 39.79
CA MET A 179 -14.02 -10.61 40.95
C MET A 179 -14.96 -10.07 42.04
N GLU A 180 -15.10 -8.75 42.16
CA GLU A 180 -16.02 -8.11 43.12
C GLU A 180 -17.49 -8.18 42.67
N GLU A 181 -17.78 -8.21 41.36
CA GLU A 181 -19.17 -8.36 40.86
C GLU A 181 -19.73 -9.79 40.93
N VAL A 182 -18.88 -10.81 41.14
CA VAL A 182 -19.27 -12.22 41.21
C VAL A 182 -19.43 -12.72 42.66
N MET A 183 -19.12 -11.90 43.66
CA MET A 183 -19.39 -12.12 45.09
C MET A 183 -20.69 -11.44 45.54
#